data_AF-A0A8J3AD94-F1
#
_entry.id   AF-A0A8J3AD94-F1
#
_cell.length_a   1.000
_cell.length_b   1.000
_cell.length_c   1.000
_cell.angle_alpha   90.00
_cell.angle_beta   90.00
_cell.angle_gamma   90.00
#
_symmetry.space_group_name_H-M   'P 1'
#
loop_
_entity.id
_entity.type
_entity.pdbx_description
1 polymer ?
#
loop_
_entity_poly.entity_id
_entity_poly.type
_entity_poly.pdbx_seq_one_letter_code
_entity_poly.pdbx_strand_id
1 'polypeptide(L)'
;MDILTTIHQFAGYVIALVVLASATAAFGRAHDAREFTAGPYVAAAVLLDVQVTLGLVIYGVGGYWDHASPLLRYVHPLLAVLALVAAHVGVRRGRAQRMAAEAHQAAGRGLLVALVLVFGAVMASTVGVRGLI
;
A
#
# COMPACT_ATOMS: atom_id res chain seq x y z
N MET A 1 22.96 2.63 -5.94
CA MET A 1 21.82 2.65 -5.00
C MET A 1 20.94 3.90 -5.17
N ASP A 2 21.52 5.07 -5.44
CA ASP A 2 20.75 6.33 -5.54
C ASP A 2 19.66 6.35 -6.62
N ILE A 3 19.96 5.88 -7.83
CA ILE A 3 18.96 5.87 -8.92
C ILE A 3 17.77 4.96 -8.57
N LEU A 4 18.03 3.75 -8.09
CA LEU A 4 16.98 2.78 -7.74
C LEU A 4 16.10 3.30 -6.58
N THR A 5 16.73 3.93 -5.59
CA THR A 5 16.02 4.54 -4.45
C THR A 5 15.17 5.73 -4.90
N THR A 6 15.69 6.57 -5.79
CA THR A 6 14.96 7.71 -6.37
C THR A 6 13.75 7.24 -7.17
N ILE A 7 13.93 6.23 -8.03
CA ILE A 7 12.85 5.63 -8.80
C ILE A 7 11.79 5.04 -7.86
N HIS A 8 12.19 4.30 -6.83
CA HIS A 8 11.27 3.74 -5.87
C HIS A 8 10.46 4.81 -5.14
N GLN A 9 11.09 5.90 -4.70
CA GLN A 9 10.39 7.01 -4.04
C GLN A 9 9.37 7.68 -4.97
N PHE A 10 9.79 8.02 -6.20
CA PHE A 10 8.90 8.65 -7.17
C PHE A 10 7.74 7.74 -7.58
N ALA A 11 8.03 6.47 -7.89
CA ALA A 11 7.02 5.46 -8.20
C ALA A 11 6.04 5.28 -7.02
N GLY A 12 6.53 5.37 -5.79
CA GLY A 12 5.71 5.33 -4.58
C GLY A 12 4.61 6.38 -4.56
N TYR A 13 4.91 7.63 -4.93
CA TYR A 13 3.90 8.69 -5.02
C TYR A 13 2.87 8.44 -6.12
N VAL A 14 3.33 8.01 -7.30
CA VAL A 14 2.42 7.68 -8.42
C VAL A 14 1.49 6.53 -8.04
N ILE A 15 2.02 5.46 -7.44
CA ILE A 15 1.24 4.30 -7.02
C ILE A 15 0.28 4.68 -5.89
N ALA A 16 0.70 5.51 -4.93
CA ALA A 16 -0.19 6.04 -3.89
C ALA A 16 -1.39 6.79 -4.49
N LEU A 17 -1.19 7.61 -5.53
CA LEU A 17 -2.27 8.28 -6.25
C LEU A 17 -3.20 7.29 -6.95
N VAL A 18 -2.66 6.25 -7.61
CA VAL A 18 -3.47 5.21 -8.26
C VAL A 18 -4.32 4.44 -7.24
N VAL A 19 -3.74 4.09 -6.09
CA VAL A 19 -4.45 3.41 -5.00
C VAL A 19 -5.53 4.30 -4.41
N LEU A 20 -5.25 5.58 -4.17
CA LEU A 20 -6.22 6.55 -3.67
C LEU A 20 -7.37 6.76 -4.66
N ALA A 21 -7.07 6.91 -5.95
CA ALA A 21 -8.07 7.04 -7.00
C ALA A 21 -8.94 5.78 -7.09
N SER A 22 -8.33 4.60 -7.03
CA SER A 22 -9.04 3.32 -7.04
C SER A 22 -9.96 3.16 -5.83
N ALA A 23 -9.49 3.54 -4.63
CA ALA A 23 -10.27 3.51 -3.42
C ALA A 23 -11.45 4.49 -3.47
N THR A 24 -11.21 5.74 -3.88
CA THR A 24 -12.25 6.77 -4.02
C THR A 24 -13.31 6.34 -5.05
N ALA A 25 -12.86 5.83 -6.20
CA ALA A 25 -13.76 5.31 -7.22
C ALA A 25 -14.56 4.10 -6.73
N ALA A 26 -14.02 3.29 -5.81
CA ALA A 26 -14.77 2.20 -5.20
C ALA A 26 -16.00 2.72 -4.44
N PHE A 27 -15.84 3.75 -3.61
CA PHE A 27 -16.97 4.34 -2.88
C PHE A 27 -17.99 5.02 -3.81
N GLY A 28 -17.53 5.71 -4.86
CA GLY A 28 -18.42 6.26 -5.87
C GLY A 28 -19.22 5.18 -6.62
N ARG A 29 -18.55 4.10 -7.05
CA ARG A 29 -19.23 2.96 -7.70
C ARG A 29 -20.20 2.23 -6.75
N ALA A 30 -19.88 2.19 -5.45
CA ALA A 30 -20.76 1.63 -4.44
C ALA A 30 -22.04 2.47 -4.27
N HIS A 31 -21.90 3.80 -4.24
CA HIS A 31 -23.02 4.74 -4.16
C HIS A 31 -23.96 4.59 -5.37
N ASP A 32 -23.38 4.47 -6.56
CA ASP A 32 -24.12 4.29 -7.82
C ASP A 32 -24.65 2.86 -8.03
N ALA A 33 -24.43 1.94 -7.08
CA ALA A 33 -24.78 0.52 -7.17
C ALA A 33 -24.30 -0.16 -8.47
N ARG A 34 -23.14 0.26 -9.00
CA ARG A 34 -22.58 -0.33 -10.23
C ARG A 34 -22.17 -1.77 -10.02
N GLU A 35 -22.19 -2.54 -11.11
CA GLU A 35 -21.74 -3.93 -11.09
C GLU A 35 -20.27 -4.04 -10.62
N PHE A 36 -20.04 -4.98 -9.73
CA PHE A 36 -18.71 -5.19 -9.17
C PHE A 36 -17.76 -5.83 -10.18
N THR A 37 -16.72 -5.09 -10.55
CA THR A 37 -15.58 -5.59 -11.33
C THR A 37 -14.32 -5.53 -10.48
N ALA A 38 -13.66 -6.69 -10.30
CA ALA A 38 -12.47 -6.78 -9.45
C ALA A 38 -11.21 -6.18 -10.09
N GLY A 39 -11.15 -6.14 -11.42
CA GLY A 39 -9.95 -5.80 -12.21
C GLY A 39 -9.22 -4.54 -11.74
N PRO A 40 -9.87 -3.37 -11.63
CA PRO A 40 -9.21 -2.14 -11.20
C PRO A 40 -8.60 -2.24 -9.80
N TYR A 41 -9.27 -2.91 -8.85
CA TYR A 41 -8.80 -3.05 -7.48
C TYR A 41 -7.64 -4.06 -7.38
N VAL A 42 -7.69 -5.14 -8.18
CA VAL A 42 -6.59 -6.09 -8.32
C VAL A 42 -5.36 -5.39 -8.90
N ALA A 43 -5.53 -4.58 -9.95
CA ALA A 43 -4.42 -3.82 -10.54
C ALA A 43 -3.75 -2.88 -9.53
N ALA A 44 -4.54 -2.16 -8.72
CA ALA A 44 -4.01 -1.32 -7.64
C ALA A 44 -3.24 -2.13 -6.58
N ALA A 45 -3.76 -3.30 -6.18
CA ALA A 45 -3.09 -4.18 -5.23
C ALA A 45 -1.77 -4.76 -5.79
N VAL A 46 -1.74 -5.14 -7.07
CA VAL A 46 -0.53 -5.63 -7.75
C VAL A 46 0.53 -4.52 -7.86
N LEU A 47 0.14 -3.27 -8.12
CA LEU A 47 1.07 -2.15 -8.11
C LEU A 47 1.69 -1.96 -6.72
N LEU A 48 0.89 -2.11 -5.65
CA LEU A 48 1.42 -2.13 -4.28
C LEU A 48 2.39 -3.28 -4.05
N ASP A 49 2.08 -4.49 -4.53
CA ASP A 49 2.97 -5.67 -4.40
C ASP A 49 4.34 -5.38 -5.03
N VAL A 50 4.36 -4.85 -6.26
CA VAL A 50 5.59 -4.49 -6.97
C VAL A 50 6.36 -3.42 -6.18
N GLN A 51 5.67 -2.39 -5.71
CA GLN A 51 6.30 -1.29 -4.97
C GLN A 51 6.92 -1.77 -3.65
N VAL A 52 6.19 -2.54 -2.86
CA VAL A 52 6.67 -3.05 -1.57
C VAL A 52 7.79 -4.06 -1.78
N THR A 53 7.68 -4.94 -2.78
CA THR A 53 8.74 -5.91 -3.10
C THR A 53 10.03 -5.20 -3.49
N LEU A 54 9.95 -4.20 -4.37
CA LEU A 54 11.10 -3.38 -4.72
C LEU A 54 11.67 -2.65 -3.50
N GLY A 55 10.81 -2.12 -2.64
CA GLY A 55 11.19 -1.50 -1.37
C GLY A 55 11.97 -2.45 -0.47
N LEU A 56 11.50 -3.68 -0.29
CA LEU A 56 12.18 -4.70 0.52
C LEU A 56 13.53 -5.11 -0.06
N VAL A 57 13.67 -5.17 -1.39
CA VAL A 57 14.96 -5.41 -2.04
C VAL A 57 15.94 -4.27 -1.74
N ILE A 58 15.52 -3.02 -1.93
CA ILE A 58 16.34 -1.85 -1.60
C ILE A 58 16.69 -1.84 -0.11
N TYR A 59 15.74 -2.18 0.73
CA TYR A 59 15.89 -2.24 2.18
C TYR A 59 16.95 -3.27 2.60
N GLY A 60 16.95 -4.45 1.98
CA GLY A 60 17.97 -5.48 2.19
C GLY A 60 19.35 -5.05 1.69
N VAL A 61 19.45 -4.59 0.45
CA VAL A 61 20.72 -4.18 -0.16
C VAL A 61 21.32 -2.96 0.54
N GLY A 62 20.48 -2.07 1.08
CA GLY A 62 20.90 -0.90 1.84
C GLY A 62 21.31 -1.18 3.29
N GLY A 63 21.22 -2.43 3.77
CA GLY A 63 21.60 -2.79 5.13
C GLY A 63 20.67 -2.23 6.22
N TYR A 64 19.45 -1.86 5.87
CA TYR A 64 18.53 -1.23 6.83
C TYR A 64 18.04 -2.19 7.93
N TRP A 65 18.20 -3.51 7.74
CA TRP A 65 17.97 -4.52 8.77
C TRP A 65 18.87 -4.38 9.99
N ASP A 66 20.02 -3.75 9.85
CA ASP A 66 20.98 -3.54 10.94
C ASP A 66 20.93 -2.12 11.51
N HIS A 67 20.07 -1.25 10.96
CA HIS A 67 19.99 0.16 11.36
C HIS A 67 19.67 0.31 12.85
N ALA A 68 20.32 1.24 13.56
CA ALA A 68 20.16 1.42 15.01
C ALA A 68 18.75 1.82 15.46
N SER A 69 17.92 2.35 14.55
CA SER A 69 16.57 2.81 14.86
C SER A 69 15.57 1.67 14.69
N PRO A 70 14.82 1.28 15.73
CA PRO A 70 13.84 0.20 15.64
C PRO A 70 12.67 0.53 14.70
N LEU A 71 12.37 1.82 14.52
CA LEU A 71 11.34 2.28 13.59
C LEU A 71 11.70 1.98 12.14
N LEU A 72 12.95 2.24 11.76
CA LEU A 72 13.46 1.82 10.48
C LEU A 72 13.53 0.30 10.43
N ARG A 73 14.25 -0.29 11.39
CA ARG A 73 14.62 -1.71 11.40
C ARG A 73 13.44 -2.67 11.25
N TYR A 74 12.38 -2.44 12.02
CA TYR A 74 11.27 -3.39 12.16
C TYR A 74 9.93 -2.80 11.73
N VAL A 75 9.63 -1.55 12.12
CA VAL A 75 8.29 -1.00 11.92
C VAL A 75 8.03 -0.68 10.44
N HIS A 76 9.00 -0.08 9.74
CA HIS A 76 8.86 0.23 8.32
C HIS A 76 8.54 -1.00 7.46
N PRO A 77 9.36 -2.08 7.45
CA PRO A 77 9.08 -3.25 6.62
C PRO A 77 7.80 -3.98 7.09
N LEU A 78 7.50 -3.99 8.38
CA LEU A 78 6.26 -4.58 8.90
C LEU A 78 5.02 -3.87 8.35
N LEU A 79 4.96 -2.54 8.44
CA LEU A 79 3.84 -1.76 7.94
C LEU A 79 3.67 -1.91 6.42
N ALA A 80 4.78 -1.98 5.67
CA ALA A 80 4.75 -2.21 4.23
C ALA A 80 4.13 -3.58 3.88
N VAL A 81 4.49 -4.65 4.60
CA VAL A 81 3.90 -5.98 4.39
C VAL A 81 2.43 -6.02 4.80
N LEU A 82 2.07 -5.40 5.93
CA LEU A 82 0.67 -5.31 6.37
C LEU A 82 -0.20 -4.55 5.37
N ALA A 83 0.35 -3.57 4.66
CA ALA A 83 -0.37 -2.86 3.60
C ALA A 83 -0.80 -3.82 2.46
N LEU A 84 0.08 -4.73 2.04
CA LEU A 84 -0.24 -5.75 1.03
C LEU A 84 -1.38 -6.67 1.50
N VAL A 85 -1.29 -7.12 2.75
CA VAL A 85 -2.33 -7.95 3.36
C VAL A 85 -3.67 -7.22 3.36
N ALA A 86 -3.70 -5.95 3.78
CA ALA A 86 -4.92 -5.14 3.82
C ALA A 86 -5.55 -4.98 2.43
N ALA A 87 -4.74 -4.67 1.41
CA ALA A 87 -5.21 -4.54 0.03
C ALA A 87 -5.84 -5.84 -0.48
N HIS A 88 -5.12 -6.96 -0.38
CA HIS A 88 -5.59 -8.26 -0.88
C HIS A 88 -6.78 -8.81 -0.10
N VAL A 89 -6.81 -8.64 1.22
CA VAL A 89 -7.96 -9.03 2.04
C VAL A 89 -9.19 -8.22 1.65
N GLY A 90 -9.06 -6.91 1.42
CA GLY A 90 -10.15 -6.07 0.95
C GLY A 90 -10.71 -6.52 -0.39
N VAL A 91 -9.82 -6.74 -1.38
CA VAL A 91 -10.22 -7.20 -2.72
C VAL A 91 -10.87 -8.59 -2.65
N ARG A 92 -10.28 -9.53 -1.90
CA ARG A 92 -10.84 -10.88 -1.70
C ARG A 92 -12.20 -10.83 -1.03
N ARG A 93 -12.36 -10.00 0.00
CA ARG A 93 -13.66 -9.78 0.67
C ARG A 93 -14.67 -9.20 -0.29
N GLY A 94 -14.28 -8.22 -1.12
CA GLY A 94 -15.14 -7.64 -2.14
C GLY A 94 -15.72 -8.70 -3.09
N ARG A 95 -14.86 -9.61 -3.59
CA ARG A 95 -15.29 -10.73 -4.45
C ARG A 95 -16.23 -11.72 -3.78
N ALA A 96 -16.24 -11.79 -2.45
CA ALA A 96 -17.09 -12.70 -1.69
C ALA A 96 -18.47 -12.12 -1.37
N GLN A 97 -18.69 -10.81 -1.59
CA GLN A 97 -19.97 -10.17 -1.32
C GLN A 97 -21.00 -10.46 -2.41
N ARG A 98 -22.27 -10.55 -2.01
CA ARG A 98 -23.40 -10.74 -2.93
C ARG A 98 -23.94 -9.41 -3.47
N MET A 99 -23.84 -8.34 -2.69
CA MET A 99 -24.29 -7.01 -3.08
C MET A 99 -23.12 -6.22 -3.67
N ALA A 100 -23.33 -5.62 -4.84
CA ALA A 100 -22.28 -4.90 -5.55
C ALA A 100 -21.74 -3.69 -4.78
N ALA A 101 -22.63 -2.97 -4.08
CA ALA A 101 -22.23 -1.85 -3.23
C ALA A 101 -21.29 -2.29 -2.09
N GLU A 102 -21.63 -3.37 -1.37
CA GLU A 102 -20.79 -3.92 -0.31
C GLU A 102 -19.47 -4.46 -0.85
N ALA A 103 -19.49 -5.08 -2.04
CA ALA A 103 -18.30 -5.58 -2.72
C ALA A 103 -17.29 -4.45 -3.00
N HIS A 104 -17.79 -3.34 -3.55
CA HIS A 104 -16.99 -2.15 -3.81
C HIS A 104 -16.47 -1.50 -2.52
N GLN A 105 -17.32 -1.36 -1.49
CA GLN A 105 -16.89 -0.80 -0.21
C GLN A 105 -15.81 -1.66 0.47
N ALA A 106 -15.91 -2.99 0.42
CA ALA A 106 -14.92 -3.89 1.00
C ALA A 106 -13.55 -3.74 0.30
N ALA A 107 -13.53 -3.70 -1.03
CA ALA A 107 -12.31 -3.47 -1.80
C ALA A 107 -11.73 -2.07 -1.52
N GLY A 108 -12.57 -1.03 -1.54
CA GLY A 108 -12.17 0.35 -1.25
C GLY A 108 -11.58 0.54 0.14
N ARG A 109 -12.21 -0.04 1.18
CA ARG A 109 -11.69 0.01 2.56
C ARG A 109 -10.33 -0.67 2.68
N GLY A 110 -10.14 -1.84 2.04
CA GLY A 110 -8.85 -2.51 2.05
C GLY A 110 -7.74 -1.67 1.42
N LEU A 111 -8.02 -1.03 0.28
CA LEU A 111 -7.08 -0.11 -0.37
C LEU A 111 -6.79 1.15 0.46
N LEU A 112 -7.80 1.73 1.13
CA LEU A 112 -7.58 2.87 2.04
C LEU A 112 -6.71 2.48 3.24
N VAL A 113 -6.98 1.34 3.87
CA VAL A 113 -6.18 0.84 4.99
C VAL A 113 -4.74 0.58 4.52
N ALA A 114 -4.57 -0.04 3.35
CA ALA A 114 -3.24 -0.22 2.76
C ALA A 114 -2.51 1.11 2.57
N LEU A 115 -3.19 2.14 2.06
CA LEU A 115 -2.61 3.46 1.86
C LEU A 115 -2.18 4.12 3.17
N VAL A 116 -3.02 4.03 4.22
CA VAL A 116 -2.68 4.51 5.57
C VAL A 116 -1.43 3.80 6.11
N LEU A 117 -1.34 2.48 5.93
CA LEU A 117 -0.18 1.69 6.35
C LEU A 117 1.09 2.06 5.57
N VAL A 118 1.00 2.30 4.26
CA VAL A 118 2.13 2.78 3.44
C VAL A 118 2.61 4.14 3.93
N PHE A 119 1.72 5.10 4.17
CA PHE A 119 2.12 6.40 4.72
C PHE A 119 2.70 6.28 6.14
N GLY A 120 2.15 5.38 6.96
CA GLY A 120 2.73 5.04 8.26
C GLY A 120 4.15 4.50 8.13
N ALA A 121 4.40 3.62 7.16
CA ALA A 121 5.74 3.10 6.88
C ALA A 121 6.70 4.23 6.48
N VAL A 122 6.29 5.13 5.58
CA VAL A 122 7.09 6.30 5.18
C VAL A 122 7.42 7.18 6.39
N MET A 123 6.44 7.42 7.26
CA MET A 123 6.63 8.23 8.47
C MET A 123 7.57 7.56 9.48
N ALA A 124 7.45 6.24 9.67
CA ALA A 124 8.38 5.49 10.50
C ALA A 124 9.83 5.64 10.00
N SER A 125 10.05 5.67 8.68
CA SER A 125 11.37 5.93 8.12
C SER A 125 11.84 7.35 8.35
N THR A 126 11.02 8.37 8.07
CA THR A 126 11.44 9.77 8.22
C THR A 126 11.74 10.13 9.67
N VAL A 127 10.94 9.64 10.62
CA VAL A 127 11.18 9.81 12.06
C VAL A 127 12.39 8.98 12.50
N GLY A 128 12.49 7.74 12.04
CA GLY A 128 13.58 6.84 12.40
C GLY A 128 14.96 7.34 11.98
N VAL A 129 15.05 8.05 10.85
CA VAL A 129 16.29 8.73 10.41
C VAL A 129 16.58 9.97 11.27
N ARG A 130 15.57 10.81 11.56
CA ARG A 130 15.74 12.07 12.30
C ARG A 130 16.04 11.88 13.79
N GLY A 131 15.49 10.85 14.42
CA GLY A 131 15.69 10.57 15.86
C GLY A 131 17.11 10.09 16.24
N LEU A 132 18.02 9.98 15.27
CA LEU A 132 19.43 9.61 15.47
C LEU A 132 20.40 10.79 15.26
N ILE A 133 19.89 11.96 14.85
CA ILE A 133 20.69 13.19 14.66
C ILE A 133 20.59 14.05 15.94
#